data_AF-A0A7S1B9T3-F1
#
_entry.id   AF-A0A7S1B9T3-F1
#
_cell.length_a   1.000
_cell.length_b   1.000
_cell.length_c   1.000
_cell.angle_alpha   90.00
_cell.angle_beta   90.00
_cell.angle_gamma   90.00
#
_symmetry.space_group_name_H-M   'P 1'
#
loop_
_entity.id
_entity.type
_entity.pdbx_description
1 polymer ?
#
loop_
_entity_poly.entity_id
_entity_poly.type
_entity_poly.pdbx_seq_one_letter_code
_entity_poly.pdbx_strand_id
1 'polypeptide(L)'
;MNLLYLALVPLVCSLDRAYIDANVTNHSKLIDNHNETFYTTSKILSKPCTILAVEFLIDPKLSNNDTEIDTAFVCEIHPKDNDGKSGKRIPIKVQSGQMKELTQMLNNGTLISGETRYDSTGNYIYGNELHVFDIDPEKFKVKKRKSKRLDTGIKPILAIRVTATDYDVEDSADQISDDIFGTYGDPNNLVSQFSACTFGQLNITTDYDDPNIDAVLAAPGVLNVNINMALEGSGDSYPLYAIEAAVQRVAERKLGFELPGPFEQVMIILHSCRGSQCGYAAYAYIHDWLSVFVESYYKYTGVLVHELGHNFGLAHSGRAGSGEYTDHSCMVSSCKKI
;
A
#
# COMPACT_ATOMS: atom_id res chain seq x y z
N MET A 1 -45.14 -40.26 54.97
CA MET A 1 -44.71 -41.64 55.23
C MET A 1 -44.74 -42.41 53.92
N ASN A 2 -43.56 -42.81 53.45
CA ASN A 2 -43.18 -43.85 52.49
C ASN A 2 -42.08 -43.38 51.53
N LEU A 3 -40.91 -43.95 51.80
CA LEU A 3 -39.66 -43.98 51.05
C LEU A 3 -39.83 -44.78 49.73
N LEU A 4 -39.02 -44.49 48.69
CA LEU A 4 -37.79 -45.23 48.34
C LEU A 4 -37.22 -44.81 46.95
N TYR A 5 -35.93 -44.43 46.95
CA TYR A 5 -34.84 -44.70 45.97
C TYR A 5 -34.95 -44.13 44.52
N LEU A 6 -33.91 -43.62 43.83
CA LEU A 6 -32.49 -44.02 43.71
C LEU A 6 -31.60 -42.88 43.12
N ALA A 7 -30.36 -42.75 43.64
CA ALA A 7 -29.06 -42.42 42.98
C ALA A 7 -28.86 -41.08 42.19
N LEU A 8 -27.97 -40.16 42.65
CA LEU A 8 -26.51 -39.99 42.35
C LEU A 8 -26.26 -39.52 40.88
N VAL A 9 -25.52 -38.47 40.49
CA VAL A 9 -24.43 -37.61 41.02
C VAL A 9 -24.26 -36.39 40.08
N PRO A 10 -23.68 -35.25 40.53
CA PRO A 10 -23.48 -34.03 39.73
C PRO A 10 -22.21 -34.08 38.86
N LEU A 11 -22.22 -33.40 37.70
CA LEU A 11 -21.03 -33.17 36.88
C LEU A 11 -20.38 -31.82 37.25
N VAL A 12 -19.18 -31.87 37.84
CA VAL A 12 -18.26 -30.73 37.98
C VAL A 12 -16.86 -31.19 37.52
N CYS A 13 -16.22 -30.37 36.68
CA CYS A 13 -14.78 -30.23 36.37
C CYS A 13 -13.89 -31.44 36.11
N SER A 14 -13.28 -31.45 34.92
CA SER A 14 -11.83 -31.65 34.69
C SER A 14 -11.54 -31.22 33.24
N LEU A 15 -10.90 -30.07 33.00
CA LEU A 15 -9.49 -30.01 32.61
C LEU A 15 -9.04 -31.21 31.77
N ASP A 16 -8.94 -31.01 30.46
CA ASP A 16 -7.87 -31.64 29.71
C ASP A 16 -7.23 -30.65 28.73
N ARG A 17 -5.92 -30.54 28.93
CA ARG A 17 -4.97 -29.63 28.31
C ARG A 17 -4.47 -30.34 27.07
N ALA A 18 -5.15 -30.15 25.93
CA ALA A 18 -4.67 -30.67 24.66
C ALA A 18 -3.55 -29.77 24.12
N TYR A 19 -2.33 -30.19 24.47
CA TYR A 19 -1.07 -30.08 23.75
C TYR A 19 -1.23 -29.70 22.26
N ILE A 20 -0.92 -28.46 21.90
CA ILE A 20 -0.70 -28.04 20.50
C ILE A 20 0.80 -28.19 20.25
N ASP A 21 1.18 -29.20 19.49
CA ASP A 21 2.52 -29.31 18.91
C ASP A 21 2.43 -29.85 17.48
N ALA A 22 3.12 -29.12 16.60
CA ALA A 22 3.70 -29.50 15.32
C ALA A 22 2.82 -29.96 14.13
N ASN A 23 3.00 -29.23 13.02
CA ASN A 23 2.76 -29.60 11.62
C ASN A 23 1.32 -29.82 11.17
N VAL A 24 0.64 -28.72 10.83
CA VAL A 24 -0.55 -28.76 9.96
C VAL A 24 -0.26 -28.00 8.66
N THR A 25 0.44 -28.66 7.72
CA THR A 25 0.33 -28.36 6.29
C THR A 25 -0.89 -29.09 5.75
N ASN A 26 -2.08 -28.52 5.95
CA ASN A 26 -3.29 -29.05 5.33
C ASN A 26 -3.38 -28.55 3.89
N HIS A 27 -2.99 -29.41 2.94
CA HIS A 27 -3.20 -29.19 1.51
C HIS A 27 -4.58 -29.72 1.11
N SER A 28 -5.57 -28.85 0.88
CA SER A 28 -6.78 -29.23 0.15
C SER A 28 -6.64 -28.85 -1.32
N LYS A 29 -6.53 -29.85 -2.21
CA LYS A 29 -6.57 -29.68 -3.67
C LYS A 29 -8.01 -29.48 -4.13
N LEU A 30 -8.32 -28.34 -4.73
CA LEU A 30 -9.41 -28.23 -5.71
C LEU A 30 -8.76 -28.17 -7.08
N ILE A 31 -9.09 -29.14 -7.93
CA ILE A 31 -8.62 -29.22 -9.32
C ILE A 31 -9.57 -28.37 -10.15
N ASP A 32 -9.08 -27.29 -10.75
CA ASP A 32 -9.75 -26.64 -11.87
C ASP A 32 -8.82 -26.66 -13.09
N ASN A 33 -9.41 -26.85 -14.28
CA ASN A 33 -8.75 -27.32 -15.51
C ASN A 33 -8.02 -26.21 -16.31
N HIS A 34 -7.38 -25.26 -15.65
CA HIS A 34 -6.47 -24.31 -16.32
C HIS A 34 -5.20 -24.08 -15.47
N ASN A 35 -4.06 -24.05 -16.15
CA ASN A 35 -2.69 -24.24 -15.66
C ASN A 35 -2.14 -23.14 -14.72
N GLU A 36 -2.79 -22.84 -13.59
CA GLU A 36 -2.14 -22.20 -12.44
C GLU A 36 -2.65 -22.81 -11.13
N THR A 37 -1.79 -23.58 -10.46
CA THR A 37 -2.02 -24.06 -9.09
C THR A 37 -1.98 -22.91 -8.10
N PHE A 38 -3.14 -22.36 -7.73
CA PHE A 38 -3.27 -21.50 -6.56
C PHE A 38 -3.29 -22.35 -5.29
N TYR A 39 -2.16 -22.39 -4.58
CA TYR A 39 -2.08 -23.03 -3.27
C TYR A 39 -2.70 -22.09 -2.22
N THR A 40 -3.85 -22.44 -1.65
CA THR A 40 -4.37 -21.83 -0.41
C THR A 40 -3.63 -22.38 0.79
N THR A 41 -2.37 -21.99 0.96
CA THR A 41 -1.60 -22.29 2.18
C THR A 41 -1.82 -21.18 3.19
N SER A 42 -2.39 -21.51 4.35
CA SER A 42 -2.33 -20.62 5.51
C SER A 42 -0.88 -20.53 6.01
N LYS A 43 -0.35 -19.31 6.09
CA LYS A 43 0.99 -19.05 6.65
C LYS A 43 0.84 -18.30 7.95
N ILE A 44 1.43 -18.85 9.02
CA ILE A 44 1.51 -18.17 10.31
C ILE A 44 2.72 -17.24 10.29
N LEU A 45 2.52 -15.98 10.68
CA LEU A 45 3.61 -15.02 10.81
C LEU A 45 4.47 -15.31 12.05
N SER A 46 5.79 -15.31 11.88
CA SER A 46 6.77 -15.54 12.94
C SER A 46 7.45 -14.25 13.43
N LYS A 47 7.18 -13.14 12.74
CA LYS A 47 7.68 -11.81 13.06
C LYS A 47 6.56 -10.76 13.00
N PRO A 48 6.69 -9.69 13.80
CA PRO A 48 5.88 -8.49 13.64
C PRO A 48 6.01 -7.94 12.22
N CYS A 49 4.91 -7.41 11.68
CA CYS A 49 4.95 -6.65 10.45
C CYS A 49 4.91 -5.15 10.69
N THR A 50 5.35 -4.38 9.70
CA THR A 50 5.24 -2.92 9.73
C THR A 50 3.86 -2.53 9.20
N ILE A 51 3.15 -1.69 9.93
CA ILE A 51 1.85 -1.17 9.48
C ILE A 51 2.08 0.01 8.55
N LEU A 52 1.40 -0.01 7.40
CA LEU A 52 1.34 1.12 6.49
C LEU A 52 -0.12 1.54 6.32
N ALA A 53 -0.37 2.84 6.39
CA ALA A 53 -1.63 3.46 6.00
C ALA A 53 -1.55 3.86 4.52
N VAL A 54 -2.65 3.65 3.80
CA VAL A 54 -2.82 3.99 2.39
C VAL A 54 -3.97 4.97 2.29
N GLU A 55 -3.72 6.14 1.71
CA GLU A 55 -4.75 7.15 1.47
C GLU A 55 -5.15 7.14 0.00
N PHE A 56 -6.45 7.16 -0.27
CA PHE A 56 -7.01 7.13 -1.62
C PHE A 56 -7.65 8.46 -1.97
N LEU A 57 -7.27 9.01 -3.12
CA LEU A 57 -7.99 10.11 -3.76
C LEU A 57 -9.15 9.55 -4.56
N ILE A 58 -10.36 9.54 -3.97
CA ILE A 58 -11.56 9.00 -4.60
C ILE A 58 -12.02 9.89 -5.76
N ASP A 59 -12.29 9.27 -6.93
CA ASP A 59 -12.94 9.96 -8.05
C ASP A 59 -14.37 9.41 -8.20
N PRO A 60 -15.41 10.26 -8.04
CA PRO A 60 -16.80 9.86 -8.24
C PRO A 60 -17.11 9.28 -9.64
N LYS A 61 -16.30 9.60 -10.65
CA LYS A 61 -16.44 9.01 -12.00
C LYS A 61 -15.90 7.59 -12.10
N LEU A 62 -14.95 7.25 -11.23
CA LEU A 62 -14.33 5.92 -11.17
C LEU A 62 -14.99 5.03 -10.10
N SER A 63 -15.63 5.62 -9.10
CA SER A 63 -16.32 4.88 -8.02
C SER A 63 -17.72 4.42 -8.42
N ASN A 64 -18.01 3.14 -8.20
CA ASN A 64 -19.34 2.55 -8.36
C ASN A 64 -20.09 2.39 -7.02
N ASN A 65 -19.52 2.82 -5.89
CA ASN A 65 -20.07 2.57 -4.55
C ASN A 65 -19.90 3.78 -3.61
N ASP A 66 -20.96 4.11 -2.87
CA ASP A 66 -21.03 5.13 -1.80
C ASP A 66 -20.24 4.75 -0.52
N THR A 67 -19.37 3.75 -0.56
CA THR A 67 -18.53 3.37 0.57
C THR A 67 -17.20 4.09 0.50
N GLU A 68 -17.20 5.30 1.05
CA GLU A 68 -16.05 6.18 1.29
C GLU A 68 -15.07 5.48 2.25
N ILE A 69 -14.14 4.70 1.70
CA ILE A 69 -12.96 4.20 2.43
C ILE A 69 -11.79 5.04 1.94
N ASP A 70 -11.57 6.17 2.60
CA ASP A 70 -10.46 7.09 2.28
C ASP A 70 -9.11 6.51 2.70
N THR A 71 -9.11 5.71 3.78
CA THR A 71 -7.89 5.10 4.34
C THR A 71 -8.01 3.57 4.42
N ALA A 72 -6.99 2.85 3.94
CA ALA A 72 -6.80 1.43 4.20
C ALA A 72 -5.50 1.17 4.97
N PHE A 73 -5.40 -0.04 5.55
CA PHE A 73 -4.19 -0.47 6.26
C PHE A 73 -3.65 -1.76 5.67
N VAL A 74 -2.34 -1.79 5.48
CA VAL A 74 -1.61 -2.98 5.07
C VAL A 74 -0.50 -3.32 6.07
N CYS A 75 -0.05 -4.56 5.98
CA CYS A 75 1.02 -5.14 6.73
C CYS A 75 2.17 -5.44 5.77
N GLU A 76 3.29 -4.73 5.91
CA GLU A 76 4.54 -5.05 5.23
C GLU A 76 5.22 -6.22 5.96
N ILE A 77 5.25 -7.36 5.28
CA ILE A 77 5.71 -8.62 5.84
C ILE A 77 7.23 -8.60 6.00
N HIS A 78 7.68 -9.01 7.19
CA HIS A 78 9.10 -9.11 7.49
C HIS A 78 9.79 -10.10 6.52
N PRO A 79 11.02 -9.83 6.03
CA PRO A 79 11.68 -10.69 5.04
C PRO A 79 11.79 -12.17 5.43
N LYS A 80 11.97 -12.47 6.72
CA LYS A 80 11.95 -13.85 7.26
C LYS A 80 10.66 -14.62 6.96
N ASP A 81 9.53 -13.92 6.91
CA ASP A 81 8.22 -14.46 6.57
C ASP A 81 7.87 -14.25 5.08
N ASN A 82 8.82 -13.78 4.27
CA ASN A 82 8.67 -13.51 2.84
C ASN A 82 9.88 -13.96 2.02
N ASP A 83 10.38 -15.17 2.28
CA ASP A 83 11.45 -15.82 1.50
C ASP A 83 12.73 -14.97 1.35
N GLY A 84 13.02 -14.16 2.37
CA GLY A 84 14.17 -13.26 2.40
C GLY A 84 13.95 -11.92 1.70
N LYS A 85 12.80 -11.69 1.05
CA LYS A 85 12.49 -10.47 0.28
C LYS A 85 11.79 -9.43 1.12
N SER A 86 12.13 -8.16 0.91
CA SER A 86 11.43 -7.03 1.53
C SER A 86 10.23 -6.58 0.68
N GLY A 87 9.41 -5.66 1.21
CA GLY A 87 8.39 -4.95 0.43
C GLY A 87 7.10 -5.72 0.09
N LYS A 88 6.92 -6.97 0.54
CA LYS A 88 5.63 -7.65 0.38
C LYS A 88 4.59 -7.02 1.32
N ARG A 89 3.61 -6.34 0.73
CA ARG A 89 2.46 -5.76 1.41
C ARG A 89 1.25 -6.65 1.27
N ILE A 90 0.52 -6.85 2.36
CA ILE A 90 -0.78 -7.53 2.35
C ILE A 90 -1.82 -6.71 3.12
N PRO A 91 -3.07 -6.59 2.60
CA PRO A 91 -4.14 -5.91 3.29
C PRO A 91 -4.46 -6.54 4.64
N ILE A 92 -4.78 -5.69 5.60
CA ILE A 92 -5.23 -6.13 6.92
C ILE A 92 -6.76 -6.23 6.89
N LYS A 93 -7.25 -7.46 7.10
CA LYS A 93 -8.68 -7.73 7.25
C LYS A 93 -9.02 -7.78 8.72
N VAL A 94 -9.80 -6.80 9.16
CA VAL A 94 -10.31 -6.65 10.53
C VAL A 94 -11.83 -6.54 10.52
N GLN A 95 -12.47 -6.67 11.69
CA GLN A 95 -13.90 -6.44 11.81
C GLN A 95 -14.23 -4.95 11.60
N SER A 96 -15.44 -4.63 11.14
CA SER A 96 -15.82 -3.26 10.76
C SER A 96 -15.65 -2.21 11.87
N GLY A 97 -15.83 -2.59 13.15
CA GLY A 97 -15.56 -1.72 14.30
C GLY A 97 -14.08 -1.42 14.53
N GLN A 98 -13.20 -2.36 14.20
CA GLN A 98 -11.76 -2.28 14.42
C GLN A 98 -11.04 -1.41 13.37
N MET A 99 -11.61 -1.29 12.16
CA MET A 99 -11.05 -0.38 11.16
C MET A 99 -11.09 1.08 11.66
N LYS A 100 -12.19 1.47 12.31
CA LYS A 100 -12.31 2.81 12.93
C LYS A 100 -11.29 3.02 14.03
N GLU A 101 -10.94 1.97 14.77
CA GLU A 101 -9.93 2.02 15.82
C GLU A 101 -8.53 2.27 15.22
N LEU A 102 -8.16 1.57 14.14
CA LEU A 102 -6.90 1.84 13.42
C LEU A 102 -6.82 3.28 12.91
N THR A 103 -7.89 3.78 12.30
CA THR A 103 -7.98 5.17 11.85
C THR A 103 -7.86 6.16 13.01
N GLN A 104 -8.43 5.87 14.18
CA GLN A 104 -8.26 6.70 15.38
C GLN A 104 -6.83 6.66 15.91
N MET A 105 -6.19 5.48 15.92
CA MET A 105 -4.79 5.32 16.32
C MET A 105 -3.84 6.05 15.38
N LEU A 106 -4.12 6.06 14.08
CA LEU A 106 -3.38 6.88 13.11
C LEU A 106 -3.53 8.36 13.43
N ASN A 107 -4.77 8.83 13.58
CA ASN A 107 -5.09 10.25 13.81
C ASN A 107 -4.56 10.82 15.13
N ASN A 108 -4.38 9.98 16.15
CA ASN A 108 -3.86 10.39 17.45
C ASN A 108 -2.34 10.15 17.61
N GLY A 109 -1.68 9.61 16.58
CA GLY A 109 -0.23 9.35 16.57
C GLY A 109 0.21 8.09 17.35
N THR A 110 -0.71 7.27 17.84
CA THR A 110 -0.39 5.96 18.46
C THR A 110 0.13 4.98 17.40
N LEU A 111 -0.44 5.06 16.20
CA LEU A 111 0.01 4.36 15.00
C LEU A 111 0.65 5.40 14.08
N ILE A 112 1.90 5.16 13.70
CA ILE A 112 2.63 5.95 12.72
C ILE A 112 2.93 5.02 11.55
N SER A 113 2.39 5.33 10.38
CA SER A 113 2.62 4.55 9.16
C SER A 113 4.12 4.40 8.89
N GLY A 114 4.58 3.19 8.55
CA GLY A 114 5.99 2.89 8.24
C GLY A 114 6.92 2.78 9.47
N GLU A 115 6.46 3.17 10.65
CA GLU A 115 7.22 3.13 11.92
C GLU A 115 6.62 2.16 12.95
N THR A 116 5.30 2.06 13.00
CA THR A 116 4.62 1.17 13.93
C THR A 116 4.68 -0.27 13.46
N ARG A 117 5.16 -1.14 14.35
CA ARG A 117 5.11 -2.59 14.16
C ARG A 117 3.95 -3.17 14.94
N TYR A 118 3.17 -4.01 14.28
CA TYR A 118 2.14 -4.79 14.94
C TYR A 118 2.67 -6.20 15.18
N ASP A 119 2.61 -6.66 16.44
CA ASP A 119 2.92 -8.05 16.76
C ASP A 119 1.85 -8.99 16.21
N SER A 120 2.02 -9.34 14.94
CA SER A 120 1.17 -10.26 14.20
C SER A 120 1.55 -11.73 14.43
N THR A 121 2.42 -12.03 15.39
CA THR A 121 2.87 -13.40 15.66
C THR A 121 1.68 -14.29 16.03
N GLY A 122 1.51 -15.38 15.30
CA GLY A 122 0.37 -16.30 15.50
C GLY A 122 -0.88 -15.95 14.69
N ASN A 123 -0.95 -14.79 14.03
CA ASN A 123 -1.98 -14.52 13.03
C ASN A 123 -1.67 -15.29 11.74
N TYR A 124 -2.72 -15.59 10.96
CA TYR A 124 -2.59 -16.30 9.69
C TYR A 124 -2.87 -15.39 8.50
N ILE A 125 -2.09 -15.61 7.45
CA ILE A 125 -2.40 -15.13 6.11
C ILE A 125 -3.34 -16.15 5.46
N TYR A 126 -4.48 -15.70 4.96
CA TYR A 126 -5.38 -16.52 4.15
C TYR A 126 -5.55 -15.86 2.79
N GLY A 127 -5.22 -16.59 1.72
CA GLY A 127 -5.08 -16.00 0.39
C GLY A 127 -4.00 -14.91 0.40
N ASN A 128 -4.41 -13.67 0.11
CA ASN A 128 -3.55 -12.49 0.11
C ASN A 128 -3.89 -11.49 1.22
N GLU A 129 -4.67 -11.88 2.23
CA GLU A 129 -5.08 -10.99 3.33
C GLU A 129 -4.50 -11.47 4.66
N LEU A 130 -4.09 -10.52 5.51
CA LEU A 130 -3.81 -10.80 6.92
C LEU A 130 -5.11 -10.72 7.70
N HIS A 131 -5.56 -11.84 8.24
CA HIS A 131 -6.73 -11.86 9.12
C HIS A 131 -6.31 -11.58 10.56
N VAL A 132 -6.85 -10.48 11.11
CA VAL A 132 -6.67 -10.11 12.52
C VAL A 132 -8.03 -10.18 13.19
N PHE A 133 -8.20 -11.14 14.09
CA PHE A 133 -9.47 -11.30 14.82
C PHE A 133 -9.70 -10.20 15.85
N ASP A 134 -8.64 -9.84 16.57
CA ASP A 134 -8.67 -8.79 17.57
C ASP A 134 -7.48 -7.84 17.46
N ILE A 135 -7.78 -6.56 17.29
CA ILE A 135 -6.77 -5.50 17.34
C ILE A 135 -6.51 -5.24 18.82
N ASP A 136 -5.30 -5.58 19.25
CA ASP A 136 -4.83 -5.28 20.59
C ASP A 136 -3.88 -4.08 20.51
N PRO A 137 -4.26 -2.89 21.00
CA PRO A 137 -3.42 -1.70 21.00
C PRO A 137 -2.05 -1.93 21.66
N GLU A 138 -1.95 -2.84 22.64
CA GLU A 138 -0.68 -3.14 23.32
C GLU A 138 0.33 -3.83 22.41
N LYS A 139 -0.13 -4.48 21.32
CA LYS A 139 0.72 -5.12 20.31
C LYS A 139 1.32 -4.15 19.30
N PHE A 140 0.89 -2.89 19.29
CA PHE A 140 1.48 -1.85 18.45
C PHE A 140 2.70 -1.26 19.16
N LYS A 141 3.87 -1.52 18.59
CA LYS A 141 5.14 -0.99 19.07
C LYS A 141 5.69 -0.01 18.05
N VAL A 142 5.67 1.27 18.40
CA VAL A 142 6.36 2.30 17.61
C VAL A 142 7.86 2.04 17.69
N LYS A 143 8.47 1.66 16.58
CA LYS A 143 9.91 1.68 16.48
C LYS A 143 10.28 3.13 16.19
N LYS A 144 10.99 3.81 17.10
CA LYS A 144 11.57 5.12 16.81
C LYS A 144 12.49 4.98 15.59
N ARG A 145 11.98 5.23 14.38
CA ARG A 145 12.86 5.57 13.26
C ARG A 145 13.28 7.02 13.49
N LYS A 146 14.43 7.42 12.96
CA LYS A 146 14.60 8.85 12.72
C LYS A 146 13.49 9.17 11.71
N SER A 147 12.46 9.91 12.13
CA SER A 147 11.43 10.46 11.25
C SER A 147 12.15 10.87 9.96
N LYS A 148 11.73 10.35 8.80
CA LYS A 148 12.02 11.07 7.55
C LYS A 148 11.41 12.43 7.83
N ARG A 149 12.25 13.42 8.15
CA ARG A 149 11.82 14.81 8.06
C ARG A 149 11.41 14.99 6.60
N LEU A 150 10.58 15.98 6.31
CA LEU A 150 10.60 16.55 4.98
C LEU A 150 12.05 17.03 4.78
N ASP A 151 12.84 16.15 4.19
CA ASP A 151 14.28 16.25 4.19
C ASP A 151 14.61 17.11 3.00
N THR A 152 15.29 18.22 3.26
CA THR A 152 15.67 19.15 2.21
C THR A 152 16.72 18.49 1.31
N GLY A 153 16.92 19.03 0.12
CA GLY A 153 17.91 18.58 -0.84
C GLY A 153 17.30 17.87 -2.04
N ILE A 154 18.16 17.10 -2.72
CA ILE A 154 17.87 16.47 -3.99
C ILE A 154 17.15 15.14 -3.75
N LYS A 155 16.01 14.95 -4.42
CA LYS A 155 15.12 13.79 -4.30
C LYS A 155 15.00 13.10 -5.66
N PRO A 156 15.74 12.01 -5.91
CA PRO A 156 15.60 11.23 -7.13
C PRO A 156 14.25 10.51 -7.12
N ILE A 157 13.46 10.67 -8.18
CA ILE A 157 12.13 10.05 -8.29
C ILE A 157 12.06 9.25 -9.59
N LEU A 158 11.45 8.06 -9.53
CA LEU A 158 11.22 7.20 -10.68
C LEU A 158 9.72 7.11 -11.00
N ALA A 159 9.34 7.37 -12.25
CA ALA A 159 8.01 7.04 -12.75
C ALA A 159 8.04 5.71 -13.51
N ILE A 160 7.03 4.86 -13.30
CA ILE A 160 6.87 3.57 -13.95
C ILE A 160 5.59 3.60 -14.80
N ARG A 161 5.77 3.60 -16.13
CA ARG A 161 4.68 3.48 -17.10
C ARG A 161 4.34 2.02 -17.29
N VAL A 162 3.11 1.62 -16.94
CA VAL A 162 2.69 0.23 -16.99
C VAL A 162 1.92 -0.08 -18.26
N THR A 163 2.34 -1.15 -18.94
CA THR A 163 1.59 -1.82 -19.99
C THR A 163 1.07 -3.16 -19.44
N ALA A 164 -0.24 -3.31 -19.38
CA ALA A 164 -0.94 -4.53 -18.99
C ALA A 164 -1.37 -5.34 -20.23
N THR A 165 -2.00 -6.50 -20.03
CA THR A 165 -2.42 -7.35 -21.17
C THR A 165 -3.63 -6.80 -21.93
N ASP A 166 -4.41 -5.94 -21.30
CA ASP A 166 -5.68 -5.39 -21.78
C ASP A 166 -5.63 -3.87 -21.99
N TYR A 167 -4.71 -3.17 -21.31
CA TYR A 167 -4.55 -1.72 -21.42
C TYR A 167 -3.08 -1.28 -21.44
N ASP A 168 -2.84 -0.14 -22.07
CA ASP A 168 -1.57 0.58 -22.05
C ASP A 168 -1.81 2.05 -21.71
N VAL A 169 -0.91 2.67 -20.97
CA VAL A 169 -0.94 4.12 -20.71
C VAL A 169 -0.79 4.84 -22.05
N GLU A 170 -1.74 5.72 -22.40
CA GLU A 170 -1.79 6.29 -23.76
C GLU A 170 -0.57 7.17 -24.09
N ASP A 171 -0.08 7.90 -23.11
CA ASP A 171 1.04 8.81 -23.27
C ASP A 171 2.38 8.08 -23.44
N SER A 172 3.26 8.69 -24.22
CA SER A 172 4.64 8.21 -24.39
C SER A 172 5.45 8.42 -23.11
N ALA A 173 6.58 7.71 -22.99
CA ALA A 173 7.50 7.93 -21.89
C ALA A 173 8.01 9.38 -21.84
N ASP A 174 8.23 10.02 -23.01
CA ASP A 174 8.65 11.42 -23.08
C ASP A 174 7.58 12.38 -22.58
N GLN A 175 6.31 12.16 -22.92
CA GLN A 175 5.21 12.99 -22.42
C GLN A 175 5.05 12.84 -20.91
N ILE A 176 5.12 11.61 -20.38
CA ILE A 176 5.10 11.37 -18.92
C ILE A 176 6.27 12.07 -18.23
N SER A 177 7.45 12.01 -18.84
CA SER A 177 8.65 12.66 -18.33
C SER A 177 8.46 14.18 -18.27
N ASP A 178 7.85 14.79 -19.29
CA ASP A 178 7.56 16.23 -19.29
C ASP A 178 6.47 16.61 -18.28
N ASP A 179 5.35 15.89 -18.26
CA ASP A 179 4.21 16.19 -17.39
C ASP A 179 4.61 16.10 -15.90
N ILE A 180 5.47 15.15 -15.54
CA ILE A 180 5.94 14.98 -14.16
C ILE A 180 7.15 15.87 -13.87
N PHE A 181 8.17 15.89 -14.72
CA PHE A 181 9.48 16.47 -14.41
C PHE A 181 9.81 17.75 -15.17
N GLY A 182 9.02 18.14 -16.17
CA GLY A 182 9.27 19.31 -17.03
C GLY A 182 10.48 19.16 -17.96
N THR A 183 10.85 17.92 -18.29
CA THR A 183 12.08 17.61 -19.04
C THR A 183 12.12 18.19 -20.44
N TYR A 184 10.96 18.45 -21.04
CA TYR A 184 10.79 18.98 -22.39
C TYR A 184 10.10 20.37 -22.40
N GLY A 185 10.00 21.01 -21.23
CA GLY A 185 9.65 22.42 -21.10
C GLY A 185 8.26 22.68 -20.53
N ASP A 186 7.54 21.68 -20.00
CA ASP A 186 6.31 21.94 -19.25
C ASP A 186 6.62 22.89 -18.07
N PRO A 187 6.06 24.12 -18.01
CA PRO A 187 6.29 25.03 -16.90
C PRO A 187 5.58 24.60 -15.60
N ASN A 188 4.55 23.76 -15.69
CA ASN A 188 3.67 23.38 -14.60
C ASN A 188 3.76 21.87 -14.35
N ASN A 189 4.84 21.46 -13.68
CA ASN A 189 5.14 20.06 -13.38
C ASN A 189 5.45 19.90 -11.88
N LEU A 190 5.74 18.67 -11.45
CA LEU A 190 6.02 18.34 -10.06
C LEU A 190 7.25 19.09 -9.51
N VAL A 191 8.31 19.18 -10.30
CA VAL A 191 9.57 19.84 -9.93
C VAL A 191 9.32 21.32 -9.70
N SER A 192 8.58 21.99 -10.60
CA SER A 192 8.31 23.42 -10.47
C SER A 192 7.40 23.73 -9.27
N GLN A 193 6.39 22.89 -9.01
CA GLN A 193 5.51 23.06 -7.84
C GLN A 193 6.25 22.84 -6.52
N PHE A 194 7.00 21.74 -6.35
CA PHE A 194 7.74 21.49 -5.11
C PHE A 194 8.82 22.53 -4.86
N SER A 195 9.54 22.95 -5.91
CA SER A 195 10.54 24.00 -5.80
C SER A 195 9.91 25.33 -5.34
N ALA A 196 8.77 25.72 -5.92
CA ALA A 196 8.05 26.92 -5.52
C ALA A 196 7.52 26.84 -4.07
N CYS A 197 6.87 25.74 -3.71
CA CYS A 197 6.28 25.55 -2.38
C CYS A 197 7.31 25.45 -1.26
N THR A 198 8.51 24.95 -1.56
CA THR A 198 9.60 24.77 -0.57
C THR A 198 10.68 25.84 -0.64
N PHE A 199 10.53 26.85 -1.49
CA PHE A 199 11.55 27.87 -1.76
C PHE A 199 12.90 27.25 -2.17
N GLY A 200 12.85 26.23 -3.03
CA GLY A 200 14.02 25.50 -3.54
C GLY A 200 14.68 24.57 -2.53
N GLN A 201 14.06 24.33 -1.37
CA GLN A 201 14.63 23.44 -0.36
C GLN A 201 14.41 21.97 -0.67
N LEU A 202 13.39 21.61 -1.45
CA LEU A 202 13.17 20.26 -1.96
C LEU A 202 13.28 20.31 -3.48
N ASN A 203 14.27 19.61 -4.03
CA ASN A 203 14.54 19.59 -5.47
C ASN A 203 14.39 18.17 -6.00
N ILE A 204 13.47 17.96 -6.93
CA ILE A 204 13.23 16.65 -7.54
C ILE A 204 14.14 16.49 -8.74
N THR A 205 14.68 15.28 -8.95
CA THR A 205 15.58 14.98 -10.07
C THR A 205 15.27 13.63 -10.70
N THR A 206 15.62 13.50 -11.98
CA THR A 206 15.68 12.24 -12.72
C THR A 206 17.12 11.80 -13.00
N ASP A 207 18.11 12.56 -12.52
CA ASP A 207 19.52 12.19 -12.52
C ASP A 207 19.82 11.28 -11.33
N TYR A 208 20.29 10.06 -11.63
CA TYR A 208 20.48 9.00 -10.64
C TYR A 208 21.95 8.68 -10.36
N ASP A 209 22.90 9.35 -11.03
CA ASP A 209 24.34 9.06 -10.95
C ASP A 209 24.71 7.58 -11.21
N ASP A 210 23.87 6.82 -11.93
CA ASP A 210 24.10 5.41 -12.28
C ASP A 210 23.75 5.12 -13.75
N PRO A 211 24.76 4.89 -14.62
CA PRO A 211 24.52 4.65 -16.04
C PRO A 211 23.75 3.36 -16.33
N ASN A 212 23.71 2.41 -15.39
CA ASN A 212 22.91 1.19 -15.56
C ASN A 212 21.41 1.48 -15.43
N ILE A 213 21.04 2.46 -14.60
CA ILE A 213 19.65 2.92 -14.50
C ILE A 213 19.28 3.63 -15.80
N ASP A 214 20.09 4.60 -16.22
CA ASP A 214 19.84 5.38 -17.45
C ASP A 214 19.69 4.49 -18.69
N ALA A 215 20.46 3.40 -18.77
CA ALA A 215 20.41 2.47 -19.89
C ALA A 215 19.07 1.70 -20.04
N VAL A 216 18.25 1.63 -18.98
CA VAL A 216 16.97 0.89 -19.01
C VAL A 216 15.74 1.81 -19.00
N LEU A 217 15.92 3.11 -18.83
CA LEU A 217 14.84 4.09 -18.90
C LEU A 217 14.36 4.30 -20.34
N ALA A 218 13.06 4.56 -20.48
CA ALA A 218 12.45 4.88 -21.77
C ALA A 218 12.49 6.38 -22.08
N ALA A 219 12.55 7.23 -21.05
CA ALA A 219 12.75 8.68 -21.09
C ALA A 219 13.34 9.11 -19.72
N PRO A 220 13.84 10.34 -19.54
CA PRO A 220 14.39 10.79 -18.26
C PRO A 220 13.42 10.52 -17.09
N GLY A 221 13.84 9.68 -16.16
CA GLY A 221 13.06 9.26 -15.00
C GLY A 221 11.82 8.41 -15.27
N VAL A 222 11.64 7.86 -16.47
CA VAL A 222 10.50 6.99 -16.82
C VAL A 222 10.97 5.59 -17.22
N LEU A 223 10.51 4.58 -16.47
CA LEU A 223 10.73 3.17 -16.76
C LEU A 223 9.46 2.54 -17.33
N ASN A 224 9.53 1.94 -18.52
CA ASN A 224 8.43 1.14 -19.05
C ASN A 224 8.40 -0.25 -18.41
N VAL A 225 7.24 -0.73 -17.98
CA VAL A 225 7.06 -2.04 -17.37
C VAL A 225 5.88 -2.77 -18.02
N ASN A 226 6.13 -3.97 -18.53
CA ASN A 226 5.08 -4.82 -19.09
C ASN A 226 4.73 -5.91 -18.07
N ILE A 227 3.47 -5.96 -17.63
CA ILE A 227 2.97 -7.01 -16.73
C ILE A 227 2.10 -7.98 -17.53
N ASN A 228 2.25 -9.28 -17.25
CA ASN A 228 1.38 -10.32 -17.80
C ASN A 228 0.13 -10.49 -16.92
N MET A 229 -0.61 -9.40 -16.74
CA MET A 229 -1.80 -9.30 -15.90
C MET A 229 -2.75 -8.30 -16.54
N ALA A 230 -4.05 -8.59 -16.50
CA ALA A 230 -5.09 -7.67 -16.92
C ALA A 230 -5.43 -6.71 -15.78
N LEU A 231 -5.73 -5.45 -16.12
CA LEU A 231 -6.29 -4.47 -15.18
C LEU A 231 -7.82 -4.61 -15.08
N GLU A 232 -8.47 -5.25 -16.06
CA GLU A 232 -9.91 -5.48 -16.15
C GLU A 232 -10.27 -6.96 -16.49
N GLY A 233 -11.24 -7.53 -15.75
CA GLY A 233 -11.84 -8.87 -15.96
C GLY A 233 -11.09 -10.03 -15.26
N SER A 234 -11.71 -11.07 -14.69
CA SER A 234 -13.11 -11.50 -14.53
C SER A 234 -13.31 -12.15 -13.14
N GLY A 235 -14.22 -11.61 -12.32
CA GLY A 235 -14.47 -12.09 -10.95
C GLY A 235 -13.39 -11.63 -9.97
N ASP A 236 -13.79 -11.00 -8.86
CA ASP A 236 -12.92 -10.38 -7.84
C ASP A 236 -11.57 -9.92 -8.41
N SER A 237 -11.60 -8.82 -9.17
CA SER A 237 -10.41 -8.14 -9.74
C SER A 237 -9.21 -8.27 -8.81
N TYR A 238 -8.03 -8.55 -9.37
CA TYR A 238 -6.80 -8.69 -8.59
C TYR A 238 -6.73 -7.60 -7.51
N PRO A 239 -6.51 -7.96 -6.24
CA PRO A 239 -6.39 -6.95 -5.20
C PRO A 239 -5.26 -6.01 -5.60
N LEU A 240 -5.44 -4.71 -5.37
CA LEU A 240 -4.51 -3.64 -5.76
C LEU A 240 -3.02 -4.00 -5.58
N TYR A 241 -2.72 -4.62 -4.44
CA TYR A 241 -1.39 -5.07 -4.04
C TYR A 241 -0.77 -6.13 -4.95
N ALA A 242 -1.58 -6.93 -5.67
CA ALA A 242 -1.09 -7.88 -6.66
C ALA A 242 -0.57 -7.18 -7.92
N ILE A 243 -1.21 -6.08 -8.33
CA ILE A 243 -0.74 -5.23 -9.44
C ILE A 243 0.58 -4.58 -9.04
N GLU A 244 0.65 -3.95 -7.86
CA GLU A 244 1.89 -3.37 -7.32
C GLU A 244 3.03 -4.41 -7.31
N ALA A 245 2.78 -5.60 -6.77
CA ALA A 245 3.77 -6.67 -6.69
C ALA A 245 4.18 -7.22 -8.07
N ALA A 246 3.31 -7.17 -9.08
CA ALA A 246 3.64 -7.54 -10.44
C ALA A 246 4.56 -6.49 -11.09
N VAL A 247 4.20 -5.21 -10.95
CA VAL A 247 4.97 -4.07 -11.47
C VAL A 247 6.35 -4.02 -10.82
N GLN A 248 6.42 -4.03 -9.49
CA GLN A 248 7.67 -3.99 -8.73
C GLN A 248 8.61 -5.11 -9.18
N ARG A 249 8.12 -6.35 -9.28
CA ARG A 249 8.94 -7.50 -9.68
C ARG A 249 9.53 -7.34 -11.07
N VAL A 250 8.80 -6.75 -12.02
CA VAL A 250 9.32 -6.49 -13.39
C VAL A 250 10.32 -5.35 -13.36
N ALA A 251 10.02 -4.26 -12.65
CA ALA A 251 10.91 -3.11 -12.50
C ALA A 251 12.25 -3.51 -11.87
N GLU A 252 12.22 -4.22 -10.75
CA GLU A 252 13.42 -4.72 -10.04
C GLU A 252 14.28 -5.63 -10.92
N ARG A 253 13.67 -6.47 -11.77
CA ARG A 253 14.42 -7.28 -12.74
C ARG A 253 15.11 -6.44 -13.81
N LYS A 254 14.49 -5.34 -14.25
CA LYS A 254 15.09 -4.43 -15.22
C LYS A 254 16.22 -3.61 -14.60
N LEU A 255 16.01 -3.14 -13.38
CA LEU A 255 16.94 -2.29 -12.64
C LEU A 255 18.11 -3.07 -12.01
N GLY A 256 17.91 -4.36 -11.72
CA GLY A 256 18.91 -5.22 -11.08
C GLY A 256 18.99 -5.09 -9.56
N PHE A 257 18.03 -4.42 -8.91
CA PHE A 257 17.95 -4.24 -7.46
C PHE A 257 16.50 -4.17 -6.95
N GLU A 258 16.31 -4.32 -5.64
CA GLU A 258 14.99 -4.18 -4.99
C GLU A 258 14.60 -2.70 -4.86
N LEU A 259 13.33 -2.38 -5.15
CA LEU A 259 12.80 -1.02 -4.97
C LEU A 259 12.67 -0.68 -3.47
N PRO A 260 12.81 0.60 -3.06
CA PRO A 260 12.98 1.78 -3.92
C PRO A 260 14.42 2.01 -4.40
N GLY A 261 15.39 1.20 -3.94
CA GLY A 261 16.79 1.36 -4.34
C GLY A 261 17.33 2.78 -4.09
N PRO A 262 17.93 3.45 -5.09
CA PRO A 262 18.43 4.82 -4.95
C PRO A 262 17.33 5.89 -5.06
N PHE A 263 16.09 5.51 -5.39
CA PHE A 263 14.99 6.45 -5.53
C PHE A 263 14.43 6.83 -4.16
N GLU A 264 14.11 8.11 -3.98
CA GLU A 264 13.35 8.56 -2.81
C GLU A 264 11.88 8.14 -2.94
N GLN A 265 11.34 8.26 -4.15
CA GLN A 265 9.94 7.96 -4.48
C GLN A 265 9.85 7.20 -5.80
N VAL A 266 8.84 6.34 -5.89
CA VAL A 266 8.45 5.63 -7.10
C VAL A 266 6.96 5.88 -7.36
N MET A 267 6.64 6.26 -8.58
CA MET A 267 5.29 6.55 -9.04
C MET A 267 4.86 5.50 -10.06
N ILE A 268 3.84 4.70 -9.77
CA ILE A 268 3.28 3.75 -10.73
C ILE A 268 2.14 4.44 -11.49
N ILE A 269 2.16 4.35 -12.81
CA ILE A 269 1.12 4.93 -13.68
C ILE A 269 0.39 3.80 -14.38
N LEU A 270 -0.91 3.70 -14.11
CA LEU A 270 -1.81 2.69 -14.66
C LEU A 270 -2.81 3.34 -15.61
N HIS A 271 -3.18 2.65 -16.68
CA HIS A 271 -4.21 3.13 -17.59
C HIS A 271 -5.61 3.12 -16.96
N SER A 272 -5.97 2.07 -16.21
CA SER A 272 -7.31 1.89 -15.63
C SER A 272 -7.25 1.11 -14.32
N CYS A 273 -8.31 1.22 -13.52
CA CYS A 273 -8.62 0.35 -12.39
C CYS A 273 -10.12 0.05 -12.42
N ARG A 274 -10.53 -1.22 -12.54
CA ARG A 274 -11.95 -1.61 -12.36
C ARG A 274 -12.14 -2.80 -11.43
N GLY A 275 -13.15 -2.72 -10.56
CA GLY A 275 -13.51 -3.75 -9.60
C GLY A 275 -14.06 -3.16 -8.30
N SER A 276 -14.36 -4.04 -7.32
CA SER A 276 -14.85 -3.64 -5.99
C SER A 276 -13.79 -2.91 -5.14
N GLN A 277 -12.52 -2.95 -5.55
CA GLN A 277 -11.38 -2.26 -4.91
C GLN A 277 -10.83 -1.12 -5.77
N CYS A 278 -11.61 -0.64 -6.75
CA CYS A 278 -11.28 0.52 -7.59
C CYS A 278 -12.28 1.65 -7.33
N GLY A 279 -11.93 2.86 -7.76
CA GLY A 279 -12.73 4.07 -7.51
C GLY A 279 -11.91 5.31 -7.15
N TYR A 280 -10.59 5.24 -7.31
CA TYR A 280 -9.67 6.31 -6.99
C TYR A 280 -8.92 6.79 -8.24
N ALA A 281 -8.61 8.07 -8.23
CA ALA A 281 -7.73 8.76 -9.16
C ALA A 281 -6.25 8.42 -8.90
N ALA A 282 -5.90 8.34 -7.63
CA ALA A 282 -4.55 8.04 -7.16
C ALA A 282 -4.61 7.53 -5.72
N TYR A 283 -3.51 6.94 -5.25
CA TYR A 283 -3.30 6.66 -3.83
C TYR A 283 -1.82 6.69 -3.50
N ALA A 284 -1.53 6.93 -2.22
CA ALA A 284 -0.19 6.96 -1.69
C ALA A 284 -0.12 6.31 -0.32
N TYR A 285 1.02 5.67 -0.07
CA TYR A 285 1.34 5.16 1.26
C TYR A 285 1.90 6.29 2.13
N ILE A 286 1.34 6.46 3.33
CA ILE A 286 1.84 7.49 4.26
C ILE A 286 3.22 7.08 4.76
N HIS A 287 4.19 8.01 4.69
CA HIS A 287 5.57 7.78 5.15
C HIS A 287 6.24 6.56 4.47
N ASP A 288 5.96 6.37 3.19
CA ASP A 288 6.55 5.33 2.35
C ASP A 288 7.03 5.93 1.02
N TRP A 289 7.62 5.12 0.15
CA TRP A 289 8.22 5.54 -1.12
C TRP A 289 7.29 5.40 -2.33
N LEU A 290 6.09 4.81 -2.18
CA LEU A 290 5.24 4.42 -3.30
C LEU A 290 3.98 5.29 -3.39
N SER A 291 3.73 5.79 -4.59
CA SER A 291 2.44 6.36 -5.02
C SER A 291 1.99 5.72 -6.32
N VAL A 292 0.67 5.66 -6.56
CA VAL A 292 0.08 5.08 -7.77
C VAL A 292 -1.00 6.01 -8.31
N PHE A 293 -1.01 6.16 -9.63
CA PHE A 293 -1.89 7.07 -10.36
C PHE A 293 -2.61 6.31 -11.46
N VAL A 294 -3.88 6.64 -11.69
CA VAL A 294 -4.74 6.03 -12.69
C VAL A 294 -5.04 7.04 -13.79
N GLU A 295 -5.14 6.59 -15.04
CA GLU A 295 -5.45 7.43 -16.20
C GLU A 295 -4.55 8.67 -16.28
N SER A 296 -5.14 9.87 -16.39
CA SER A 296 -4.45 11.16 -16.56
C SER A 296 -4.05 11.81 -15.24
N TYR A 297 -4.34 11.19 -14.09
CA TYR A 297 -4.16 11.84 -12.78
C TYR A 297 -2.71 12.13 -12.43
N TYR A 298 -1.76 11.39 -13.02
CA TYR A 298 -0.33 11.68 -12.89
C TYR A 298 0.09 13.01 -13.56
N LYS A 299 -0.76 13.61 -14.40
CA LYS A 299 -0.47 14.90 -15.07
C LYS A 299 -0.91 16.10 -14.26
N TYR A 300 -1.84 15.90 -13.33
CA TYR A 300 -2.36 17.01 -12.54
C TYR A 300 -1.41 17.28 -11.38
N THR A 301 -0.67 18.39 -11.48
CA THR A 301 0.33 18.77 -10.46
C THR A 301 -0.23 18.85 -9.04
N GLY A 302 -1.48 19.29 -8.88
CA GLY A 302 -2.16 19.26 -7.58
C GLY A 302 -2.28 17.85 -7.01
N VAL A 303 -2.62 16.87 -7.84
CA VAL A 303 -2.71 15.44 -7.44
C VAL A 303 -1.32 14.90 -7.13
N LEU A 304 -0.33 15.18 -7.98
CA LEU A 304 1.04 14.76 -7.72
C LEU A 304 1.60 15.29 -6.38
N VAL A 305 1.40 16.58 -6.10
CA VAL A 305 1.84 17.21 -4.85
C VAL A 305 1.10 16.64 -3.65
N HIS A 306 -0.19 16.34 -3.79
CA HIS A 306 -1.01 15.72 -2.76
C HIS A 306 -0.50 14.32 -2.39
N GLU A 307 -0.35 13.44 -3.37
CA GLU A 307 0.07 12.05 -3.16
C GLU A 307 1.51 11.94 -2.62
N LEU A 308 2.45 12.70 -3.20
CA LEU A 308 3.81 12.74 -2.66
C LEU A 308 3.86 13.39 -1.27
N GLY A 309 2.92 14.28 -0.96
CA GLY A 309 2.71 14.78 0.40
C GLY A 309 2.51 13.64 1.41
N HIS A 310 1.67 12.65 1.07
CA HIS A 310 1.49 11.46 1.91
C HIS A 310 2.77 10.65 2.06
N ASN A 311 3.53 10.43 0.98
CA ASN A 311 4.82 9.76 1.06
C ASN A 311 5.82 10.46 2.01
N PHE A 312 5.74 11.80 2.12
CA PHE A 312 6.52 12.58 3.09
C PHE A 312 5.91 12.64 4.52
N GLY A 313 4.82 11.92 4.76
CA GLY A 313 4.15 11.83 6.07
C GLY A 313 3.18 12.97 6.36
N LEU A 314 2.67 13.65 5.33
CA LEU A 314 1.59 14.61 5.46
C LEU A 314 0.22 13.90 5.36
N ALA A 315 -0.80 14.47 5.99
CA ALA A 315 -2.14 13.88 6.09
C ALA A 315 -3.20 14.90 5.64
N HIS A 316 -4.44 14.53 5.32
CA HIS A 316 -5.42 15.46 4.75
C HIS A 316 -5.74 16.72 5.59
N SER A 317 -6.01 17.86 4.94
CA SER A 317 -6.31 19.19 5.55
C SER A 317 -7.68 19.33 6.18
N GLY A 318 -8.59 18.38 5.92
CA GLY A 318 -9.92 18.38 6.52
C GLY A 318 -9.88 18.41 8.05
N ARG A 319 -10.74 19.24 8.63
CA ARG A 319 -10.97 19.21 10.07
C ARG A 319 -11.69 17.91 10.43
N ALA A 320 -11.24 17.25 11.49
CA ALA A 320 -11.91 16.05 12.01
C ALA A 320 -13.41 16.31 12.21
N GLY A 321 -14.24 15.55 11.49
CA GLY A 321 -15.71 15.62 11.56
C GLY A 321 -16.39 16.60 10.59
N SER A 322 -15.67 17.35 9.74
CA SER A 322 -16.27 18.11 8.64
C SER A 322 -16.14 17.44 7.27
N GLY A 323 -15.36 16.37 7.17
CA GLY A 323 -15.02 15.67 5.93
C GLY A 323 -13.56 15.93 5.56
N GLU A 324 -12.85 14.87 5.16
CA GLU A 324 -11.39 14.84 5.05
C GLU A 324 -10.84 15.79 3.97
N TYR A 325 -11.66 16.10 2.95
CA TYR A 325 -11.36 17.02 1.86
C TYR A 325 -12.05 18.39 1.97
N THR A 326 -12.68 18.72 3.11
CA THR A 326 -13.49 19.96 3.21
C THR A 326 -12.71 21.26 3.33
N ASP A 327 -11.39 21.17 3.43
CA ASP A 327 -10.50 22.32 3.38
C ASP A 327 -9.60 22.26 2.13
N HIS A 328 -10.03 22.94 1.07
CA HIS A 328 -9.27 23.10 -0.17
C HIS A 328 -8.23 24.23 -0.12
N SER A 329 -7.97 24.81 1.06
CA SER A 329 -6.98 25.89 1.19
C SER A 329 -5.53 25.44 1.00
N CYS A 330 -5.28 24.12 1.02
CA CYS A 330 -3.97 23.50 0.82
C CYS A 330 -4.03 22.52 -0.36
N MET A 331 -3.06 22.60 -1.29
CA MET A 331 -2.86 21.58 -2.34
C MET A 331 -2.18 20.31 -1.82
N VAL A 332 -1.55 20.43 -0.65
CA VAL A 332 -0.98 19.33 0.11
C VAL A 332 -2.04 18.84 1.07
N SER A 333 -2.14 17.52 1.22
CA SER A 333 -2.58 16.91 2.47
C SER A 333 -1.92 17.71 3.62
N SER A 334 -2.73 18.43 4.41
CA SER A 334 -2.41 19.26 5.59
C SER A 334 -0.95 19.49 6.00
N CYS A 335 -0.70 20.74 6.42
CA CYS A 335 0.37 21.10 7.34
C CYS A 335 0.24 20.49 8.76
N LYS A 336 -0.44 19.34 8.93
CA LYS A 336 -0.50 18.58 10.17
C LYS A 336 0.35 17.32 10.00
N LYS A 337 1.47 17.32 10.71
CA LYS A 337 2.33 16.15 10.84
C LYS A 337 1.58 15.07 11.65
N ILE A 338 1.48 13.85 11.13
CA ILE A 338 1.05 12.67 11.90
C ILE A 338 2.27 12.00 12.52
#